data_AF-A0A929SGH9-F1
#
_entry.id   AF-A0A929SGH9-F1
#
_cell.length_a   1.000
_cell.length_b   1.000
_cell.length_c   1.000
_cell.angle_alpha   90.00
_cell.angle_beta   90.00
_cell.angle_gamma   90.00
#
_symmetry.space_group_name_H-M   'P 1'
#
loop_
_entity.id
_entity.type
_entity.pdbx_description
1 polymer ?
#
loop_
_entity_poly.entity_id
_entity_poly.type
_entity_poly.pdbx_seq_one_letter_code
_entity_poly.pdbx_strand_id
1 'polypeptide(L)'
;MKKLCIFSFMIMVLSCSDRTKESGAIKEVMMGEDSVEYIRPLFSHQGEIHNYKNGVYYFYGRDNFPRMLSDFIYEHPELELISISGDNKAGYGENLGYLVIFKKRKD
;
A
#
# COMPACT_ATOMS: atom_id res chain seq x y z
N MET A 1 49.26 15.11 1.26
CA MET A 1 48.72 14.63 -0.04
C MET A 1 47.20 14.74 0.04
N LYS A 2 46.59 15.47 -0.91
CA LYS A 2 45.16 15.82 -0.95
C LYS A 2 44.34 14.70 -1.61
N LYS A 3 43.12 14.55 -1.11
CA LYS A 3 42.02 13.64 -1.45
C LYS A 3 41.80 13.40 -2.95
N LEU A 4 41.36 12.19 -3.31
CA LEU A 4 40.32 12.01 -4.32
C LEU A 4 39.58 10.67 -4.11
N CYS A 5 38.35 10.76 -3.59
CA CYS A 5 37.40 9.65 -3.54
C CYS A 5 36.54 9.70 -4.80
N ILE A 6 36.56 8.66 -5.63
CA ILE A 6 35.51 8.44 -6.65
C ILE A 6 35.28 6.92 -6.72
N PHE A 7 34.32 6.43 -5.94
CA PHE A 7 33.74 5.10 -6.18
C PHE A 7 32.52 5.29 -7.08
N SER A 8 32.75 5.10 -8.37
CA SER A 8 31.72 5.01 -9.39
C SER A 8 30.94 3.70 -9.17
N PHE A 9 29.70 3.79 -8.68
CA PHE A 9 28.81 2.63 -8.64
C PHE A 9 28.06 2.57 -9.98
N MET A 10 28.58 1.70 -10.84
CA MET A 10 28.03 1.42 -12.16
C MET A 10 26.66 0.72 -12.00
N ILE A 11 25.59 1.37 -12.46
CA ILE A 11 24.26 0.76 -12.55
C ILE A 11 24.28 -0.22 -13.72
N MET A 12 24.38 -1.51 -13.40
CA MET A 12 24.27 -2.59 -14.38
C MET A 12 22.78 -2.86 -14.63
N VAL A 13 22.25 -2.29 -15.71
CA VAL A 13 20.94 -2.63 -16.25
C VAL A 13 21.07 -4.00 -16.92
N LEU A 14 20.65 -5.05 -16.23
CA LEU A 14 20.45 -6.36 -16.85
C LEU A 14 19.22 -6.27 -17.76
N SER A 15 19.49 -6.10 -19.04
CA SER A 15 18.60 -6.41 -20.14
C SER A 15 18.26 -7.91 -20.13
N CYS A 16 16.98 -8.24 -19.95
CA CYS A 16 16.40 -9.47 -20.49
C CYS A 16 15.28 -9.05 -21.44
N SER A 17 15.56 -9.16 -22.74
CA SER A 17 14.64 -8.91 -23.85
C SER A 17 13.72 -10.12 -24.08
N ASP A 18 12.45 -9.77 -24.31
CA ASP A 18 11.38 -10.41 -25.09
C ASP A 18 10.71 -11.74 -24.69
N ARG A 19 9.51 -11.56 -24.11
CA ARG A 19 8.20 -12.09 -24.50
C ARG A 19 8.13 -13.56 -24.94
N THR A 20 7.60 -14.39 -24.04
CA THR A 20 6.76 -15.54 -24.43
C THR A 20 5.44 -15.48 -23.67
N LYS A 21 4.37 -15.64 -24.44
CA LYS A 21 2.97 -15.65 -24.02
C LYS A 21 2.72 -16.81 -23.07
N GLU A 22 2.42 -16.54 -21.81
CA GLU A 22 1.50 -17.35 -21.02
C GLU A 22 0.41 -16.43 -20.50
N SER A 23 -0.73 -16.46 -21.20
CA SER A 23 -2.00 -16.03 -20.63
C SER A 23 -2.39 -17.08 -19.58
N GLY A 24 -1.69 -17.08 -18.46
CA GLY A 24 -2.19 -17.65 -17.23
C GLY A 24 -3.26 -16.70 -16.75
N ALA A 25 -4.53 -17.08 -16.87
CA ALA A 25 -5.62 -16.37 -16.24
C ALA A 25 -5.20 -16.04 -14.80
N ILE A 26 -5.02 -14.76 -14.50
CA ILE A 26 -4.90 -14.30 -13.13
C ILE A 26 -6.23 -14.73 -12.52
N LYS A 27 -6.23 -15.83 -11.76
CA LYS A 27 -7.30 -16.08 -10.82
C LYS A 27 -7.30 -14.85 -9.93
N GLU A 28 -8.28 -13.97 -10.10
CA GLU A 28 -8.66 -13.06 -9.04
C GLU A 28 -8.77 -13.92 -7.79
N VAL A 29 -7.80 -13.75 -6.89
CA VAL A 29 -7.94 -14.27 -5.54
C VAL A 29 -9.03 -13.40 -4.95
N MET A 30 -10.28 -13.83 -5.16
CA MET A 30 -11.41 -13.38 -4.38
C MET A 30 -11.10 -13.80 -2.96
N MET A 31 -10.47 -12.88 -2.23
CA MET A 31 -10.24 -12.97 -0.80
C MET A 31 -11.63 -13.17 -0.18
N GLY A 32 -11.89 -14.36 0.34
CA GLY A 32 -13.22 -14.78 0.77
C GLY A 32 -13.85 -13.76 1.72
N GLU A 33 -15.15 -13.54 1.53
CA GLU A 33 -16.02 -12.64 2.32
C GLU A 33 -15.94 -12.86 3.84
N ASP A 34 -15.39 -13.99 4.30
CA ASP A 34 -15.43 -14.43 5.70
C ASP A 34 -14.33 -13.84 6.62
N SER A 35 -13.51 -12.89 6.18
CA SER A 35 -12.33 -12.46 6.98
C SER A 35 -12.06 -10.96 7.10
N VAL A 36 -12.83 -10.12 6.42
CA VAL A 36 -12.60 -8.67 6.39
C VAL A 36 -13.43 -8.00 7.49
N GLU A 37 -12.76 -7.45 8.49
CA GLU A 37 -13.42 -6.61 9.50
C GLU A 37 -13.53 -5.18 8.97
N TYR A 38 -14.75 -4.65 9.00
CA TYR A 38 -15.04 -3.28 8.58
C TYR A 38 -14.85 -2.31 9.74
N ILE A 39 -13.88 -1.42 9.60
CA ILE A 39 -13.64 -0.36 10.58
C ILE A 39 -14.32 0.91 10.06
N ARG A 40 -15.34 1.40 10.79
CA ARG A 40 -15.84 2.76 10.60
C ARG A 40 -14.92 3.72 11.35
N PRO A 41 -14.23 4.65 10.68
CA PRO A 41 -13.55 5.74 11.38
C PRO A 41 -14.57 6.50 12.22
N LEU A 42 -14.15 6.98 13.41
CA LEU A 42 -15.02 7.72 14.33
C LEU A 42 -15.58 9.01 13.70
N PHE A 43 -14.87 9.54 12.70
CA PHE A 43 -15.26 10.70 11.91
C PHE A 43 -15.75 10.23 10.53
N SER A 44 -17.07 10.21 10.31
CA SER A 44 -17.65 9.73 9.05
C SER A 44 -17.24 10.62 7.87
N HIS A 45 -16.22 10.19 7.14
CA HIS A 45 -15.90 10.70 5.81
C HIS A 45 -16.25 9.59 4.82
N GLN A 46 -16.55 9.95 3.57
CA GLN A 46 -17.01 9.04 2.52
C GLN A 46 -15.89 8.04 2.14
N GLY A 47 -15.72 6.99 2.95
CA GLY A 47 -14.68 5.99 2.79
C GLY A 47 -14.75 4.89 3.84
N GLU A 48 -14.10 3.78 3.54
CA GLU A 48 -14.15 2.53 4.28
C GLU A 48 -12.73 2.05 4.60
N ILE A 49 -12.51 1.47 5.78
CA ILE A 49 -11.25 0.81 6.12
C ILE A 49 -11.52 -0.67 6.31
N HIS A 50 -10.87 -1.48 5.49
CA HIS A 50 -10.95 -2.94 5.52
C HIS A 50 -9.71 -3.49 6.22
N ASN A 51 -9.89 -4.22 7.31
CA ASN A 51 -8.80 -4.84 8.06
C ASN A 51 -8.55 -6.27 7.54
N TYR A 52 -7.44 -6.46 6.84
CA TYR A 52 -6.97 -7.78 6.37
C TYR A 52 -6.10 -8.52 7.40
N LYS A 53 -6.00 -8.00 8.63
CA LYS A 53 -5.21 -8.50 9.76
C LYS A 53 -3.71 -8.37 9.52
N ASN A 54 -2.92 -8.70 10.54
CA ASN A 54 -1.44 -8.66 10.52
C ASN A 54 -0.86 -7.31 10.08
N GLY A 55 -1.53 -6.22 10.46
CA GLY A 55 -1.10 -4.86 10.11
C GLY A 55 -1.42 -4.44 8.66
N VAL A 56 -2.18 -5.24 7.91
CA VAL A 56 -2.56 -4.94 6.53
C VAL A 56 -3.98 -4.39 6.50
N TYR A 57 -4.13 -3.21 5.92
CA TYR A 57 -5.41 -2.51 5.81
C TYR A 57 -5.60 -2.00 4.39
N TYR A 58 -6.85 -1.88 3.98
CA TYR A 58 -7.21 -1.22 2.73
C TYR A 58 -8.16 -0.06 2.99
N PHE A 59 -7.74 1.12 2.55
CA PHE A 59 -8.47 2.37 2.70
C PHE A 59 -9.17 2.66 1.38
N TYR A 60 -10.47 2.39 1.32
CA TYR A 60 -11.31 2.71 0.18
C TYR A 60 -11.86 4.13 0.34
N GLY A 61 -11.56 5.03 -0.60
CA GLY A 61 -11.95 6.44 -0.48
C GLY A 61 -10.98 7.34 -1.22
N ARG A 62 -11.16 7.44 -2.55
CA ARG A 62 -10.30 8.18 -3.49
C ARG A 62 -9.85 9.54 -2.94
N ASP A 63 -10.79 10.44 -2.67
CA ASP A 63 -10.48 11.83 -2.32
C ASP A 63 -10.24 12.02 -0.81
N ASN A 64 -10.57 11.02 0.00
CA ASN A 64 -10.53 11.12 1.47
C ASN A 64 -9.34 10.39 2.10
N PHE A 65 -8.53 9.68 1.30
CA PHE A 65 -7.44 8.86 1.83
C PHE A 65 -6.49 9.59 2.80
N PRO A 66 -5.97 10.80 2.50
CA PRO A 66 -5.05 11.48 3.42
C PRO A 66 -5.68 11.77 4.79
N ARG A 67 -6.97 12.10 4.80
CA ARG A 67 -7.71 12.37 6.04
C ARG A 67 -7.98 11.08 6.81
N MET A 68 -8.48 10.05 6.14
CA MET A 68 -8.72 8.75 6.77
C MET A 68 -7.44 8.16 7.36
N LEU A 69 -6.31 8.28 6.67
CA LEU A 69 -5.01 7.85 7.17
C LEU A 69 -4.60 8.66 8.41
N SER A 70 -4.81 9.97 8.40
CA SER A 70 -4.51 10.83 9.55
C SER A 70 -5.34 10.44 10.78
N ASP A 71 -6.65 10.27 10.60
CA ASP A 71 -7.56 9.88 11.69
C ASP A 71 -7.19 8.48 12.23
N PHE A 72 -6.90 7.53 11.35
CA PHE A 72 -6.49 6.18 11.73
C PHE A 72 -5.18 6.16 12.53
N ILE A 73 -4.16 6.92 12.12
CA ILE A 73 -2.89 7.02 12.86
C ILE A 73 -3.10 7.67 14.23
N TYR A 74 -3.99 8.65 14.33
CA TYR A 74 -4.33 9.30 15.61
C TYR A 74 -5.03 8.33 16.57
N GLU A 75 -5.97 7.52 16.05
CA GLU A 75 -6.71 6.53 16.83
C GLU A 75 -5.86 5.30 17.23
N HIS A 76 -4.79 5.01 16.49
CA HIS A 76 -3.89 3.87 16.69
C HIS A 76 -2.43 4.29 16.95
N PRO A 77 -2.13 4.97 18.07
CA PRO A 77 -0.79 5.45 18.39
C PRO A 77 0.23 4.32 18.56
N GLU A 78 -0.22 3.09 18.84
CA GLU A 78 0.60 1.88 18.94
C GLU A 78 1.12 1.37 17.60
N LEU A 79 0.63 1.90 16.48
CA LEU A 79 1.03 1.49 15.14
C LEU A 79 2.08 2.43 14.54
N GLU A 80 2.93 1.87 13.69
CA GLU A 80 3.93 2.56 12.88
C GLU A 80 3.68 2.24 11.41
N LEU A 81 3.52 3.28 10.58
CA LEU A 81 3.31 3.14 9.15
C LEU A 81 4.57 2.62 8.46
N ILE A 82 4.42 1.57 7.64
CA ILE A 82 5.51 0.91 6.91
C ILE A 82 5.44 1.17 5.41
N SER A 83 4.26 1.05 4.82
CA SER A 83 4.11 1.20 3.36
C SER A 83 2.70 1.60 2.98
N ILE A 84 2.60 2.28 1.83
CA ILE A 84 1.35 2.67 1.18
C ILE A 84 1.49 2.31 -0.31
N SER A 85 0.46 1.70 -0.87
CA SER A 85 0.37 1.41 -2.31
C SER A 85 -1.03 1.68 -2.82
N GLY A 86 -1.15 2.45 -3.90
CA GLY A 86 -2.43 2.69 -4.58
C GLY A 86 -2.86 1.48 -5.41
N ASP A 87 -4.16 1.26 -5.53
CA ASP A 87 -4.71 0.11 -6.24
C ASP A 87 -4.75 0.25 -7.78
N ASN A 88 -4.56 1.47 -8.30
CA ASN A 88 -4.66 1.83 -9.72
C ASN A 88 -5.95 1.33 -10.41
N LYS A 89 -7.04 1.15 -9.64
CA LYS A 89 -8.30 0.58 -10.18
C LYS A 89 -9.22 1.62 -10.82
N ALA A 90 -8.88 2.90 -10.72
CA ALA A 90 -9.78 3.97 -11.12
C ALA A 90 -9.49 4.54 -12.52
N GLY A 91 -8.48 4.00 -13.21
CA GLY A 91 -8.07 4.42 -14.56
C GLY A 91 -7.18 5.68 -14.55
N TYR A 92 -6.45 5.92 -15.64
CA TYR A 92 -5.63 7.14 -15.85
C TYR A 92 -4.65 7.50 -14.72
N GLY A 93 -4.16 6.52 -13.95
CA GLY A 93 -3.26 6.74 -12.81
C GLY A 93 -3.97 7.15 -11.52
N GLU A 94 -5.30 7.09 -11.50
CA GLU A 94 -6.12 7.35 -10.32
C GLU A 94 -6.35 6.05 -9.52
N ASN A 95 -6.44 6.21 -8.19
CA ASN A 95 -6.68 5.11 -7.26
C ASN A 95 -8.11 5.18 -6.71
N LEU A 96 -8.76 4.03 -6.51
CA LEU A 96 -10.02 3.97 -5.74
C LEU A 96 -9.74 3.85 -4.24
N GLY A 97 -8.60 3.24 -3.91
CA GLY A 97 -8.15 3.10 -2.54
C GLY A 97 -6.67 2.74 -2.47
N TYR A 98 -6.23 2.52 -1.23
CA TYR A 98 -4.82 2.34 -0.89
C TYR A 98 -4.66 1.16 0.06
N LEU A 99 -3.75 0.25 -0.28
CA LEU A 99 -3.24 -0.75 0.64
C LEU A 99 -2.21 -0.09 1.56
N VAL A 100 -2.42 -0.22 2.87
CA VAL A 100 -1.58 0.39 3.89
C VAL A 100 -1.10 -0.70 4.84
N ILE A 101 0.20 -0.70 5.12
CA ILE A 101 0.85 -1.67 6.00
C ILE A 101 1.38 -0.93 7.23
N PHE A 102 0.99 -1.41 8.41
CA PHE A 102 1.49 -0.99 9.70
C PHE A 102 2.22 -2.12 10.41
N LYS A 103 3.13 -1.78 11.32
CA LYS A 103 3.64 -2.69 12.35
C LYS A 103 3.32 -2.11 13.73
N LYS A 104 3.30 -2.96 14.76
CA LYS A 104 3.27 -2.48 16.14
C LYS A 104 4.60 -1.81 16.48
N ARG A 105 4.56 -0.64 17.13
CA ARG A 105 5.75 0.01 17.68
C ARG A 105 6.40 -0.92 18.71
N LYS A 106 7.73 -0.87 18.77
CA LYS A 106 8.47 -1.43 19.90
C LYS A 106 8.51 -0.34 20.97
N ASP A 107 7.99 -0.66 22.15
CA ASP A 107 8.08 0.21 23.33
C ASP A 107 9.55 0.51 23.68
#